data_AF-A0A504Z151-F1
#
_entry.id   AF-A0A504Z151-F1
#
_cell.length_a   1.000
_cell.length_b   1.000
_cell.length_c   1.000
_cell.angle_alpha   90.00
_cell.angle_beta   90.00
_cell.angle_gamma   90.00
#
_symmetry.space_group_name_H-M   'P 1'
#
loop_
_entity.id
_entity.type
_entity.pdbx_description
1 polymer ?
#
loop_
_entity_poly.entity_id
_entity_poly.type
_entity_poly.pdbx_seq_one_letter_code
_entity_poly.pdbx_strand_id
1 'polypeptide(L)'
;MAHTRTQDAMMSLFRCAKLDPSLSAFVRSVHFSDHLVSDEYKLFEVEPELADELSNPGSPRTIELKDEPGKSGFGRVYACATDQTYSVVETETSNTLLLIPDGSVLLEKPRELEEPKPAVVHAMKTSYLELQPCIAPSLRLLKQKLLLSEYHGPFEDECDDCYENSAIHSRPLKFTRSELGVELPCSKNELCYAFARLRVFEIEGFMRLVDPDYLVEVIRNIFSCADEHAWDWRQQGFSVRSLVENLEKQYSTTILNQVIGLYFYPRNSTPSCSGLTDLIVFPINSRICQLIGEQLLSVTNSFDLNDFKAVWKATVPSGLRPKLRKHLTCAGRAYCGTPGSSNTNRTDHRHPLFRTISLLRSEDLPDDTIELRLQALFERCSAWPELELASFLTDLVIPPDTTCKHYLDPVMGPLMFPCSISDSDFEYSDEIESEFPESTASDGDSPKQASAAVVTILNRLCRATTTTDQGRIYTQKYGNT
;
A
#
# COMPACT_ATOMS: atom_id res chain seq x y z
N MET A 1 -26.72 -21.58 -44.69
CA MET A 1 -25.99 -21.41 -45.97
C MET A 1 -25.80 -19.92 -46.20
N ALA A 2 -24.63 -19.37 -45.86
CA ALA A 2 -24.32 -17.98 -46.19
C ALA A 2 -24.10 -17.92 -47.71
N HIS A 3 -24.99 -17.24 -48.45
CA HIS A 3 -24.76 -16.99 -49.87
C HIS A 3 -23.66 -15.94 -49.99
N THR A 4 -22.49 -16.35 -50.47
CA THR A 4 -21.40 -15.45 -50.86
C THR A 4 -21.93 -14.48 -51.91
N ARG A 5 -21.96 -13.18 -51.62
CA ARG A 5 -22.43 -12.17 -52.58
C ARG A 5 -21.48 -12.16 -53.77
N THR A 6 -22.03 -12.27 -54.98
CA THR A 6 -21.26 -12.19 -56.23
C THR A 6 -20.71 -10.78 -56.42
N GLN A 7 -19.59 -10.67 -57.15
CA GLN A 7 -18.95 -9.38 -57.43
C GLN A 7 -19.89 -8.37 -58.09
N ASP A 8 -20.78 -8.84 -58.99
CA ASP A 8 -21.79 -8.00 -59.63
C ASP A 8 -22.82 -7.43 -58.66
N ALA A 9 -23.22 -8.21 -57.65
CA ALA A 9 -24.13 -7.75 -56.60
C ALA A 9 -23.45 -6.69 -55.70
N MET A 10 -22.17 -6.89 -55.39
CA MET A 10 -21.37 -5.91 -54.65
C MET A 10 -21.23 -4.60 -55.44
N MET A 11 -20.91 -4.66 -56.74
CA MET A 11 -20.78 -3.49 -57.60
C MET A 11 -22.11 -2.75 -57.81
N SER A 12 -23.24 -3.47 -57.81
CA SER A 12 -24.57 -2.87 -57.87
C SER A 12 -24.89 -2.06 -56.61
N LEU A 13 -24.61 -2.61 -55.42
CA LEU A 13 -24.72 -1.88 -54.15
C LEU A 13 -23.78 -0.67 -54.10
N PHE A 14 -22.56 -0.83 -54.62
CA PHE A 14 -21.56 0.22 -54.72
C PHE A 14 -22.06 1.43 -55.53
N ARG A 15 -22.70 1.16 -56.67
CA ARG A 15 -23.35 2.18 -57.51
C ARG A 15 -24.55 2.82 -56.81
N CYS A 16 -25.37 2.05 -56.10
CA CYS A 16 -26.49 2.59 -55.32
C CYS A 16 -26.02 3.53 -54.20
N ALA A 17 -24.89 3.23 -53.57
CA ALA A 17 -24.28 4.04 -52.52
C ALA A 17 -23.54 5.30 -53.05
N LYS A 18 -23.45 5.48 -54.38
CA LYS A 18 -22.75 6.60 -55.04
C LYS A 18 -21.28 6.75 -54.63
N LEU A 19 -20.61 5.62 -54.36
CA LEU A 19 -19.19 5.60 -54.00
C LEU A 19 -18.31 5.69 -55.25
N ASP A 20 -17.11 6.26 -55.11
CA ASP A 20 -16.14 6.38 -56.21
C ASP A 20 -15.72 4.99 -56.73
N PRO A 21 -15.93 4.67 -58.02
CA PRO A 21 -15.53 3.39 -58.62
C PRO A 21 -14.08 2.99 -58.36
N SER A 22 -13.17 3.94 -58.11
CA SER A 22 -11.77 3.66 -57.76
C SER A 22 -11.61 2.83 -56.47
N LEU A 23 -12.60 2.91 -55.57
CA LEU A 23 -12.63 2.21 -54.28
C LEU A 23 -13.09 0.74 -54.40
N SER A 24 -13.60 0.30 -55.57
CA SER A 24 -14.05 -1.08 -55.76
C SER A 24 -12.94 -2.11 -55.55
N ALA A 25 -11.67 -1.70 -55.75
CA ALA A 25 -10.50 -2.52 -55.51
C ALA A 25 -10.27 -2.86 -54.02
N PHE A 26 -10.92 -2.13 -53.10
CA PHE A 26 -10.82 -2.33 -51.64
C PHE A 26 -12.09 -2.97 -51.05
N VAL A 27 -13.10 -3.27 -51.88
CA VAL A 27 -14.34 -3.89 -51.42
C VAL A 27 -14.14 -5.39 -51.23
N ARG A 28 -14.32 -5.85 -50.00
CA ARG A 28 -14.28 -7.27 -49.64
C ARG A 28 -15.59 -7.71 -49.00
N SER A 29 -16.01 -8.92 -49.32
CA SER A 29 -17.11 -9.58 -48.60
C SER A 29 -16.60 -10.00 -47.23
N VAL A 30 -17.41 -9.73 -46.20
CA VAL A 30 -17.15 -10.17 -44.84
C VAL A 30 -18.19 -11.24 -44.48
N HIS A 31 -17.73 -12.35 -43.92
CA HIS A 31 -18.59 -13.40 -43.37
C HIS A 31 -18.43 -13.44 -41.86
N PHE A 32 -19.54 -13.72 -41.19
CA PHE A 32 -19.55 -13.88 -39.75
C PHE A 32 -19.44 -15.37 -39.42
N SER A 33 -18.59 -15.71 -38.46
CA SER A 33 -18.55 -17.05 -37.88
C SER A 33 -19.87 -17.37 -37.16
N ASP A 34 -20.11 -18.63 -36.83
CA ASP A 34 -21.28 -19.02 -36.04
C ASP A 34 -21.18 -18.59 -34.56
N HIS A 35 -19.99 -18.17 -34.11
CA HIS A 35 -19.65 -17.88 -32.72
C HIS A 35 -19.24 -16.40 -32.48
N LEU A 36 -19.97 -15.45 -33.10
CA LEU A 36 -19.62 -14.02 -33.04
C LEU A 36 -19.57 -13.42 -31.64
N VAL A 37 -20.47 -13.83 -30.76
CA VAL A 37 -20.56 -13.32 -29.38
C VAL A 37 -19.80 -14.25 -28.42
N SER A 38 -18.88 -15.07 -28.94
CA SER A 38 -18.12 -16.02 -28.12
C SER A 38 -17.32 -15.30 -27.04
N ASP A 39 -17.40 -15.80 -25.81
CA ASP A 39 -16.57 -15.37 -24.68
C ASP A 39 -15.12 -15.89 -24.76
N GLU A 40 -14.81 -16.72 -25.77
CA GLU A 40 -13.45 -17.25 -26.01
C GLU A 40 -12.42 -16.15 -26.26
N TYR A 41 -12.85 -15.01 -26.79
CA TYR A 41 -11.99 -13.86 -27.05
C TYR A 41 -12.31 -12.72 -26.09
N LYS A 42 -11.29 -12.22 -25.39
CA LYS A 42 -11.33 -10.99 -24.60
C LYS A 42 -10.25 -10.05 -25.12
N LEU A 43 -10.55 -8.76 -25.11
CA LEU A 43 -9.64 -7.71 -25.56
C LEU A 43 -9.06 -7.03 -24.33
N PHE A 44 -7.75 -6.88 -24.29
CA PHE A 44 -7.05 -6.13 -23.25
C PHE A 44 -6.38 -4.91 -23.89
N GLU A 45 -6.58 -3.74 -23.30
CA GLU A 45 -5.75 -2.57 -23.56
C GLU A 45 -4.48 -2.67 -22.71
N VAL A 46 -3.34 -2.51 -23.37
CA VAL A 46 -2.01 -2.73 -22.79
C VAL A 46 -1.12 -1.57 -23.18
N GLU A 47 -0.37 -1.04 -22.22
CA GLU A 47 0.65 0.00 -22.45
C GLU A 47 1.73 -0.49 -23.43
N PRO A 48 2.32 0.39 -24.25
CA PRO A 48 3.32 0.01 -25.25
C PRO A 48 4.48 -0.81 -24.68
N GLU A 49 4.98 -0.44 -23.49
CA GLU A 49 6.07 -1.16 -22.82
C GLU A 49 5.69 -2.61 -22.49
N LEU A 50 4.49 -2.82 -21.94
CA LEU A 50 3.99 -4.15 -21.62
C LEU A 50 3.66 -4.95 -22.91
N ALA A 51 3.19 -4.29 -23.96
CA ALA A 51 2.93 -4.92 -25.25
C ALA A 51 4.23 -5.39 -25.94
N ASP A 52 5.29 -4.57 -25.90
CA ASP A 52 6.62 -4.92 -26.41
C ASP A 52 7.20 -6.11 -25.63
N GLU A 53 7.06 -6.10 -24.31
CA GLU A 53 7.51 -7.20 -23.45
C GLU A 53 6.77 -8.53 -23.70
N LEU A 54 5.44 -8.48 -23.89
CA LEU A 54 4.62 -9.65 -24.21
C LEU A 54 4.87 -10.20 -25.62
N SER A 55 5.22 -9.32 -26.56
CA SER A 55 5.51 -9.69 -27.95
C SER A 55 6.90 -10.31 -28.15
N ASN A 56 7.79 -10.16 -27.16
CA ASN A 56 9.16 -10.67 -27.23
C ASN A 56 9.22 -12.17 -26.93
N PRO A 57 9.55 -13.04 -27.92
CA PRO A 57 9.48 -14.51 -27.79
C PRO A 57 10.51 -15.12 -26.82
N GLY A 58 11.43 -14.31 -26.28
CA GLY A 58 12.43 -14.71 -25.27
C GLY A 58 12.15 -14.18 -23.86
N SER A 59 11.06 -13.44 -23.65
CA SER A 59 10.72 -12.90 -22.32
C SER A 59 9.94 -13.96 -21.52
N PRO A 60 10.35 -14.29 -20.28
CA PRO A 60 9.61 -15.21 -19.42
C PRO A 60 8.46 -14.50 -18.67
N ARG A 61 8.11 -13.26 -19.05
CA ARG A 61 7.08 -12.48 -18.34
C ARG A 61 5.71 -13.10 -18.58
N THR A 62 5.13 -13.62 -17.51
CA THR A 62 3.76 -14.14 -17.47
C THR A 62 2.88 -13.12 -16.74
N ILE A 63 1.66 -12.90 -17.24
CA ILE A 63 0.63 -12.14 -16.54
C ILE A 63 -0.35 -13.15 -15.95
N GLU A 64 -0.47 -13.16 -14.63
CA GLU A 64 -1.42 -14.02 -13.91
C GLU A 64 -2.68 -13.23 -13.56
N LEU A 65 -3.85 -13.74 -13.93
CA LEU A 65 -5.12 -13.19 -13.50
C LEU A 65 -5.51 -13.79 -12.14
N LYS A 66 -5.77 -12.94 -11.16
CA LYS A 66 -6.14 -13.32 -9.79
C LYS A 66 -7.40 -12.59 -9.35
N ASP A 67 -8.25 -13.28 -8.61
CA ASP A 67 -9.46 -12.70 -8.02
C ASP A 67 -9.17 -12.05 -6.67
N GLU A 68 -10.04 -11.14 -6.26
CA GLU A 68 -10.04 -10.61 -4.90
C GLU A 68 -10.23 -11.73 -3.86
N PRO A 69 -9.34 -11.85 -2.86
CA PRO A 69 -9.39 -12.92 -1.86
C PRO A 69 -10.73 -12.97 -1.13
N GLY A 70 -11.25 -14.18 -0.93
CA GLY A 70 -12.49 -14.42 -0.17
C GLY A 70 -13.79 -14.06 -0.90
N LYS A 71 -13.74 -13.49 -2.11
CA LYS A 71 -14.91 -13.16 -2.94
C LYS A 71 -14.92 -13.98 -4.23
N SER A 72 -14.93 -15.31 -4.09
CA SER A 72 -14.95 -16.24 -5.23
C SER A 72 -16.12 -15.92 -6.19
N GLY A 73 -15.79 -15.52 -7.42
CA GLY A 73 -16.75 -15.29 -8.51
C GLY A 73 -17.48 -13.94 -8.54
N PHE A 74 -17.32 -13.08 -7.52
CA PHE A 74 -17.97 -11.75 -7.47
C PHE A 74 -17.01 -10.61 -7.07
N GLY A 75 -15.72 -10.90 -6.91
CA GLY A 75 -14.69 -9.94 -6.56
C GLY A 75 -14.13 -9.17 -7.76
N ARG A 76 -13.25 -8.20 -7.46
CA ARG A 76 -12.43 -7.55 -8.49
C ARG A 76 -11.42 -8.54 -9.08
N VAL A 77 -11.03 -8.31 -10.33
CA VAL A 77 -9.99 -9.10 -11.02
C VAL A 77 -8.73 -8.25 -11.14
N TYR A 78 -7.59 -8.88 -10.91
CA TYR A 78 -6.27 -8.27 -10.96
C TYR A 78 -5.38 -9.01 -11.96
N ALA A 79 -4.62 -8.26 -12.74
CA ALA A 79 -3.57 -8.77 -13.60
C ALA A 79 -2.21 -8.53 -12.92
N CYS A 80 -1.56 -9.60 -12.48
CA CYS A 80 -0.28 -9.55 -11.79
C CYS A 80 0.84 -9.83 -12.80
N ALA A 81 1.63 -8.82 -13.12
CA ALA A 81 2.89 -8.98 -13.83
C ALA A 81 4.03 -9.28 -12.84
N THR A 82 5.25 -9.42 -13.36
CA THR A 82 6.42 -9.80 -12.53
C THR A 82 6.78 -8.73 -11.50
N ASP A 83 6.60 -7.46 -11.84
CA ASP A 83 7.00 -6.29 -11.05
C ASP A 83 5.82 -5.43 -10.58
N GLN A 84 4.66 -5.51 -11.24
CA GLN A 84 3.53 -4.61 -11.03
C GLN A 84 2.18 -5.33 -11.15
N THR A 85 1.21 -4.88 -10.37
CA THR A 85 -0.18 -5.37 -10.43
C THR A 85 -1.14 -4.31 -10.95
N TYR A 86 -2.08 -4.74 -11.78
CA TYR A 86 -3.10 -3.92 -12.41
C TYR A 86 -4.49 -4.37 -11.97
N SER A 87 -5.38 -3.41 -11.70
CA SER A 87 -6.81 -3.66 -11.61
C SER A 87 -7.38 -3.79 -13.02
N VAL A 88 -8.19 -4.81 -13.26
CA VAL A 88 -8.84 -5.03 -14.55
C VAL A 88 -10.20 -4.36 -14.53
N VAL A 89 -10.45 -3.43 -15.46
CA VAL A 89 -11.71 -2.69 -15.58
C VAL A 89 -12.31 -2.93 -16.96
N GLU A 90 -13.59 -3.30 -17.02
CA GLU A 90 -14.27 -3.42 -18.31
C GLU A 90 -14.81 -2.05 -18.76
N THR A 91 -14.43 -1.65 -19.97
CA THR A 91 -14.87 -0.42 -20.62
C THR A 91 -15.73 -0.75 -21.83
N GLU A 92 -16.96 -0.22 -21.86
CA GLU A 92 -17.85 -0.33 -23.01
C GLU A 92 -17.51 0.73 -24.08
N THR A 93 -17.56 0.33 -25.35
CA THR A 93 -17.36 1.21 -26.49
C THR A 93 -18.67 1.45 -27.22
N SER A 94 -18.89 2.69 -27.68
CA SER A 94 -20.00 3.00 -28.61
C SER A 94 -19.85 2.33 -29.98
N ASN A 95 -18.63 1.90 -30.31
CA ASN A 95 -18.30 1.25 -31.57
C ASN A 95 -18.33 -0.28 -31.42
N THR A 96 -18.61 -0.96 -32.52
CA THR A 96 -18.44 -2.41 -32.62
C THR A 96 -17.04 -2.74 -33.12
N LEU A 97 -16.30 -3.52 -32.35
CA LEU A 97 -14.99 -4.06 -32.71
C LEU A 97 -15.16 -5.42 -33.38
N LEU A 98 -14.61 -5.58 -34.59
CA LEU A 98 -14.65 -6.84 -35.34
C LEU A 98 -13.27 -7.48 -35.35
N LEU A 99 -13.18 -8.71 -34.84
CA LEU A 99 -11.93 -9.46 -34.75
C LEU A 99 -11.73 -10.34 -35.96
N ILE A 100 -10.65 -10.08 -36.69
CA ILE A 100 -10.27 -10.77 -37.92
C ILE A 100 -8.80 -11.21 -37.77
N PRO A 101 -8.50 -12.53 -37.70
CA PRO A 101 -7.17 -13.05 -37.35
C PRO A 101 -6.07 -12.77 -38.38
N ASP A 102 -6.42 -12.20 -39.55
CA ASP A 102 -5.46 -11.74 -40.56
C ASP A 102 -5.93 -10.41 -41.19
N GLY A 103 -5.81 -9.33 -40.41
CA GLY A 103 -6.24 -7.99 -40.83
C GLY A 103 -5.42 -7.40 -41.98
N SER A 104 -4.21 -7.90 -42.21
CA SER A 104 -3.33 -7.53 -43.34
C SER A 104 -4.03 -7.78 -44.67
N VAL A 105 -4.81 -8.86 -44.74
CA VAL A 105 -5.60 -9.23 -45.91
C VAL A 105 -6.64 -8.16 -46.24
N LEU A 106 -7.08 -7.32 -45.31
CA LEU A 106 -8.03 -6.23 -45.60
C LEU A 106 -7.34 -4.98 -46.18
N LEU A 107 -6.07 -4.75 -45.88
CA LEU A 107 -5.32 -3.55 -46.26
C LEU A 107 -4.58 -3.71 -47.60
N GLU A 108 -4.26 -4.95 -47.98
CA GLU A 108 -3.58 -5.22 -49.25
C GLU A 108 -4.53 -5.08 -50.44
N LYS A 109 -4.03 -4.51 -51.55
CA LYS A 109 -4.77 -4.46 -52.81
C LYS A 109 -4.81 -5.87 -53.41
N PRO A 110 -5.98 -6.42 -53.77
CA PRO A 110 -6.07 -7.74 -54.40
C PRO A 110 -5.18 -7.79 -55.65
N ARG A 111 -4.37 -8.85 -55.79
CA ARG A 111 -3.64 -9.12 -57.03
C ARG A 111 -4.66 -9.47 -58.11
N GLU A 112 -4.49 -8.97 -59.33
CA GLU A 112 -5.47 -9.02 -60.44
C GLU A 112 -5.94 -10.44 -60.85
N LEU A 113 -5.34 -11.50 -60.32
CA LEU A 113 -5.66 -12.90 -60.63
C LEU A 113 -6.27 -13.71 -59.48
N GLU A 114 -6.44 -13.15 -58.28
CA GLU A 114 -7.02 -13.90 -57.15
C GLU A 114 -8.48 -13.52 -56.90
N GLU A 115 -9.35 -14.52 -56.82
CA GLU A 115 -10.73 -14.32 -56.35
C GLU A 115 -10.70 -13.73 -54.93
N PRO A 116 -11.49 -12.68 -54.64
CA PRO A 116 -11.50 -12.04 -53.34
C PRO A 116 -12.03 -13.02 -52.29
N LYS A 117 -11.13 -13.64 -51.53
CA LYS A 117 -11.51 -14.49 -50.39
C LYS A 117 -12.26 -13.65 -49.37
N PRO A 118 -13.42 -14.10 -48.89
CA PRO A 118 -14.14 -13.37 -47.88
C PRO A 118 -13.38 -13.39 -46.55
N ALA A 119 -13.29 -12.24 -45.89
CA ALA A 119 -12.72 -12.15 -44.56
C ALA A 119 -13.74 -12.71 -43.55
N VAL A 120 -13.31 -13.65 -42.71
CA VAL A 120 -14.17 -14.23 -41.67
C VAL A 120 -13.96 -13.46 -40.37
N VAL A 121 -15.01 -12.79 -39.92
CA VAL A 121 -15.10 -12.19 -38.58
C VAL A 121 -15.30 -13.32 -37.60
N HIS A 122 -14.33 -13.49 -36.71
CA HIS A 122 -14.32 -14.55 -35.72
C HIS A 122 -15.09 -14.15 -34.47
N ALA A 123 -15.01 -12.87 -34.08
CA ALA A 123 -15.72 -12.34 -32.93
C ALA A 123 -16.11 -10.88 -33.13
N MET A 124 -17.16 -10.48 -32.42
CA MET A 124 -17.68 -9.12 -32.33
C MET A 124 -17.66 -8.70 -30.86
N LYS A 125 -17.06 -7.56 -30.55
CA LYS A 125 -16.93 -7.04 -29.19
C LYS A 125 -17.41 -5.59 -29.12
N THR A 126 -18.04 -5.25 -28.01
CA THR A 126 -18.51 -3.90 -27.67
C THR A 126 -17.88 -3.40 -26.38
N SER A 127 -16.96 -4.16 -25.81
CA SER A 127 -16.19 -3.81 -24.63
C SER A 127 -14.78 -4.37 -24.75
N TYR A 128 -13.87 -3.78 -23.99
CA TYR A 128 -12.51 -4.25 -23.78
C TYR A 128 -12.12 -4.07 -22.31
N LEU A 129 -11.04 -4.71 -21.90
CA LEU A 129 -10.54 -4.71 -20.54
C LEU A 129 -9.33 -3.78 -20.44
N GLU A 130 -9.42 -2.75 -19.61
CA GLU A 130 -8.33 -1.83 -19.29
C GLU A 130 -7.50 -2.37 -18.13
N LEU A 131 -6.19 -2.23 -18.24
CA LEU A 131 -5.25 -2.50 -17.15
C LEU A 131 -4.89 -1.19 -16.47
N GLN A 132 -5.45 -0.95 -15.29
CA GLN A 132 -5.15 0.24 -14.50
C GLN A 132 -4.15 -0.10 -13.39
N PRO A 133 -2.94 0.49 -13.38
CA PRO A 133 -2.00 0.32 -12.28
C PRO A 133 -2.67 0.51 -10.92
N CYS A 134 -2.40 -0.39 -9.97
CA CYS A 134 -2.95 -0.31 -8.62
C CYS A 134 -1.90 -0.65 -7.56
N ILE A 135 -2.16 -0.23 -6.32
CA ILE A 135 -1.33 -0.66 -5.19
C ILE A 135 -1.88 -1.99 -4.70
N ALA A 136 -1.01 -2.98 -4.64
CA ALA A 136 -1.35 -4.34 -4.28
C ALA A 136 -0.28 -4.94 -3.34
N PRO A 137 -0.61 -5.97 -2.53
CA PRO A 137 -1.98 -6.38 -2.21
C PRO A 137 -2.68 -5.33 -1.33
N SER A 138 -4.00 -5.47 -1.14
CA SER A 138 -4.73 -4.71 -0.12
C SER A 138 -4.08 -4.92 1.25
N LEU A 139 -3.59 -3.84 1.86
CA LEU A 139 -2.98 -3.91 3.19
C LEU A 139 -4.00 -4.26 4.26
N ARG A 140 -5.23 -3.78 4.10
CA ARG A 140 -6.32 -4.08 5.03
C ARG A 140 -6.64 -5.57 5.02
N LEU A 141 -6.77 -6.17 3.84
CA LEU A 141 -7.02 -7.61 3.71
C LEU A 141 -5.84 -8.45 4.20
N LEU A 142 -4.61 -8.06 3.87
CA LEU A 142 -3.41 -8.73 4.37
C LEU A 142 -3.34 -8.66 5.91
N LYS A 143 -3.57 -7.49 6.51
CA LYS A 143 -3.61 -7.33 7.96
C LYS A 143 -4.69 -8.20 8.60
N GLN A 144 -5.92 -8.19 8.06
CA GLN A 144 -7.01 -9.02 8.57
C GLN A 144 -6.68 -10.52 8.55
N LYS A 145 -5.98 -10.99 7.51
CA LYS A 145 -5.50 -12.38 7.45
C LYS A 145 -4.44 -12.68 8.51
N LEU A 146 -3.45 -11.80 8.65
CA LEU A 146 -2.33 -12.02 9.58
C LEU A 146 -2.72 -11.86 11.06
N LEU A 147 -3.77 -11.10 11.36
CA LEU A 147 -4.33 -10.99 12.73
C LEU A 147 -4.90 -12.32 13.24
N LEU A 148 -5.21 -13.28 12.36
CA LEU A 148 -5.65 -14.63 12.76
C LEU A 148 -4.54 -15.48 13.38
N SER A 149 -3.29 -15.04 13.22
CA SER A 149 -2.10 -15.68 13.76
C SER A 149 -1.16 -14.62 14.36
N GLU A 150 -1.70 -13.65 15.08
CA GLU A 150 -0.91 -12.66 15.82
C GLU A 150 0.03 -13.36 16.82
N TYR A 151 1.20 -12.78 17.07
CA TYR A 151 2.21 -13.32 17.98
C TYR A 151 2.32 -12.44 19.21
N HIS A 152 2.00 -13.00 20.38
CA HIS A 152 2.02 -12.31 21.67
C HIS A 152 3.27 -12.62 22.52
N GLY A 153 4.14 -13.53 22.05
CA GLY A 153 5.33 -13.96 22.77
C GLY A 153 5.46 -15.48 22.84
N PRO A 154 6.61 -16.01 23.30
CA PRO A 154 6.90 -17.44 23.26
C PRO A 154 5.98 -18.26 24.16
N PHE A 155 5.60 -17.73 25.33
CA PHE A 155 4.77 -18.46 26.28
C PHE A 155 3.35 -18.72 25.77
N GLU A 156 2.72 -17.73 25.13
CA GLU A 156 1.37 -17.88 24.60
C GLU A 156 1.35 -18.75 23.34
N ASP A 157 2.38 -18.65 22.49
CA ASP A 157 2.49 -19.45 21.27
C ASP A 157 2.71 -20.94 21.57
N GLU A 158 3.48 -21.27 22.61
CA GLU A 158 3.64 -22.66 23.10
C GLU A 158 2.34 -23.20 23.72
N CYS A 159 1.51 -22.33 24.32
CA CYS A 159 0.23 -22.74 24.87
C CYS A 159 -0.79 -23.09 23.77
N ASP A 160 -0.80 -22.39 22.65
CA ASP A 160 -1.67 -22.72 21.51
C ASP A 160 -1.35 -24.09 20.91
N ASP A 161 -0.08 -24.51 20.94
CA ASP A 161 0.34 -25.82 20.43
C ASP A 161 -0.04 -26.99 21.36
N CYS A 162 -0.35 -26.75 22.65
CA CYS A 162 -0.69 -27.82 23.60
C CYS A 162 -2.19 -28.16 23.72
N TYR A 163 -3.07 -27.41 23.04
CA TYR A 163 -4.52 -27.70 22.94
C TYR A 163 -4.91 -28.53 21.69
N GLU A 164 -4.01 -29.40 21.21
CA GLU A 164 -4.24 -30.31 20.07
C GLU A 164 -5.45 -31.27 20.20
N ASN A 165 -6.07 -31.40 21.38
CA ASN A 165 -7.05 -32.45 21.67
C ASN A 165 -8.52 -32.02 21.86
N SER A 166 -8.87 -30.74 21.65
CA SER A 166 -10.29 -30.32 21.70
C SER A 166 -10.76 -29.76 20.37
N ALA A 167 -11.59 -30.54 19.68
CA ALA A 167 -12.13 -30.35 18.33
C ALA A 167 -13.06 -29.11 18.13
N ILE A 168 -12.89 -28.03 18.90
CA ILE A 168 -13.77 -26.84 18.89
C ILE A 168 -13.00 -25.51 18.73
N HIS A 169 -11.68 -25.48 18.89
CA HIS A 169 -10.89 -24.27 18.60
C HIS A 169 -10.05 -24.51 17.33
N SER A 170 -10.42 -23.81 16.25
CA SER A 170 -9.66 -23.81 15.00
C SER A 170 -8.25 -23.29 15.28
N ARG A 171 -7.23 -24.11 14.96
CA ARG A 171 -5.82 -23.71 14.98
C ARG A 171 -5.64 -22.32 14.35
N PRO A 172 -4.81 -21.42 14.91
CA PRO A 172 -4.51 -20.16 14.24
C PRO A 172 -3.96 -20.47 12.85
N LEU A 173 -4.58 -19.89 11.81
CA LEU A 173 -4.13 -20.08 10.44
C LEU A 173 -2.80 -19.35 10.28
N LYS A 174 -1.70 -20.08 10.42
CA LYS A 174 -0.35 -19.57 10.12
C LYS A 174 -0.14 -19.62 8.61
N PHE A 175 0.43 -18.56 8.04
CA PHE A 175 0.65 -18.45 6.59
C PHE A 175 2.13 -18.27 6.28
N THR A 176 2.63 -19.02 5.30
CA THR A 176 3.95 -18.79 4.72
C THR A 176 3.91 -17.67 3.69
N ARG A 177 5.07 -17.08 3.40
CA ARG A 177 5.23 -16.10 2.31
C ARG A 177 4.71 -16.63 0.97
N SER A 178 5.00 -17.89 0.65
CA SER A 178 4.62 -18.52 -0.62
C SER A 178 3.11 -18.68 -0.74
N GLU A 179 2.44 -19.10 0.33
CA GLU A 179 0.97 -19.23 0.36
C GLU A 179 0.30 -17.87 0.16
N LEU A 180 0.77 -16.83 0.86
CA LEU A 180 0.25 -15.47 0.70
C LEU A 180 0.46 -14.92 -0.70
N GLY A 181 1.59 -15.23 -1.35
CA GLY A 181 1.86 -14.80 -2.73
C GLY A 181 1.00 -15.50 -3.78
N VAL A 182 0.54 -16.73 -3.51
CA VAL A 182 -0.41 -17.43 -4.39
C VAL A 182 -1.82 -16.89 -4.18
N GLU A 183 -2.24 -16.69 -2.93
CA GLU A 183 -3.61 -16.28 -2.61
C GLU A 183 -3.90 -14.80 -2.89
N LEU A 184 -2.93 -13.90 -2.62
CA LEU A 184 -3.14 -12.47 -2.78
C LEU A 184 -2.79 -12.00 -4.20
N PRO A 185 -3.58 -11.07 -4.77
CA PRO A 185 -3.26 -10.44 -6.04
C PRO A 185 -2.13 -9.44 -5.82
N CYS A 186 -0.89 -9.84 -6.09
CA CYS A 186 0.29 -8.97 -6.07
C CYS A 186 1.51 -9.65 -6.70
N SER A 187 2.50 -8.84 -7.08
CA SER A 187 3.85 -9.29 -7.39
C SER A 187 4.63 -9.62 -6.11
N LYS A 188 5.77 -10.31 -6.26
CA LYS A 188 6.65 -10.64 -5.13
C LYS A 188 7.16 -9.39 -4.42
N ASN A 189 7.55 -8.37 -5.18
CA ASN A 189 8.09 -7.12 -4.64
C ASN A 189 7.02 -6.31 -3.89
N GLU A 190 5.81 -6.28 -4.46
CA GLU A 190 4.63 -5.65 -3.85
C GLU A 190 4.27 -6.31 -2.51
N LEU A 191 4.30 -7.65 -2.44
CA LEU A 191 4.09 -8.37 -1.18
C LEU A 191 5.17 -8.05 -0.13
N CYS A 192 6.44 -8.00 -0.54
CA CYS A 192 7.55 -7.60 0.35
C CYS A 192 7.33 -6.18 0.90
N TYR A 193 6.93 -5.26 0.04
CA TYR A 193 6.61 -3.89 0.42
C TYR A 193 5.44 -3.82 1.41
N ALA A 194 4.39 -4.62 1.17
CA ALA A 194 3.27 -4.72 2.08
C ALA A 194 3.66 -5.26 3.46
N PHE A 195 4.51 -6.29 3.53
CA PHE A 195 5.06 -6.79 4.78
C PHE A 195 5.87 -5.73 5.52
N ALA A 196 6.73 -4.99 4.80
CA ALA A 196 7.51 -3.88 5.37
C ALA A 196 6.60 -2.83 6.05
N ARG A 197 5.50 -2.49 5.38
CA ARG A 197 4.57 -1.46 5.83
C ARG A 197 3.75 -1.89 7.03
N LEU A 198 3.32 -3.14 7.06
CA LEU A 198 2.62 -3.74 8.20
C LEU A 198 3.57 -4.18 9.32
N ARG A 199 4.89 -4.06 9.13
CA ARG A 199 5.93 -4.49 10.08
C ARG A 199 5.78 -5.97 10.45
N VAL A 200 5.54 -6.80 9.44
CA VAL A 200 5.34 -8.24 9.61
C VAL A 200 6.66 -8.92 9.93
N PHE A 201 6.62 -9.87 10.86
CA PHE A 201 7.76 -10.69 11.26
C PHE A 201 7.67 -12.07 10.59
N GLU A 202 8.83 -12.65 10.28
CA GLU A 202 8.95 -14.07 9.98
C GLU A 202 9.33 -14.81 11.27
N ILE A 203 8.40 -15.61 11.79
CA ILE A 203 8.57 -16.40 13.02
C ILE A 203 8.35 -17.86 12.63
N GLU A 204 9.40 -18.67 12.77
CA GLU A 204 9.37 -20.10 12.42
C GLU A 204 8.93 -20.39 10.96
N GLY A 205 9.26 -19.48 10.03
CA GLY A 205 8.87 -19.59 8.62
C GLY A 205 7.46 -19.09 8.30
N PHE A 206 6.73 -18.60 9.31
CA PHE A 206 5.39 -18.03 9.14
C PHE A 206 5.42 -16.51 9.24
N MET A 207 4.62 -15.86 8.42
CA MET A 207 4.43 -14.41 8.41
C MET A 207 3.41 -14.05 9.48
N ARG A 208 3.80 -13.22 10.47
CA ARG A 208 2.96 -12.87 11.61
C ARG A 208 3.05 -11.40 11.97
N LEU A 209 1.94 -10.82 12.40
CA LEU A 209 1.94 -9.56 13.13
C LEU A 209 2.35 -9.86 14.57
N VAL A 210 3.09 -8.94 15.17
CA VAL A 210 3.51 -9.06 16.57
C VAL A 210 2.74 -8.05 17.38
N ASP A 211 2.24 -8.50 18.53
CA ASP A 211 1.53 -7.68 19.49
C ASP A 211 2.37 -6.45 19.87
N PRO A 212 1.82 -5.23 19.75
CA PRO A 212 2.48 -4.01 20.20
C PRO A 212 2.95 -4.06 21.66
N ASP A 213 2.21 -4.71 22.56
CA ASP A 213 2.60 -4.80 23.98
C ASP A 213 3.91 -5.57 24.14
N TYR A 214 4.03 -6.72 23.47
CA TYR A 214 5.25 -7.52 23.44
C TYR A 214 6.42 -6.75 22.78
N LEU A 215 6.18 -6.05 21.66
CA LEU A 215 7.23 -5.26 21.00
C LEU A 215 7.76 -4.13 21.90
N VAL A 216 6.88 -3.44 22.62
CA VAL A 216 7.28 -2.38 23.55
C VAL A 216 8.06 -2.96 24.72
N GLU A 217 7.70 -4.14 25.20
CA GLU A 217 8.49 -4.84 26.22
C GLU A 217 9.91 -5.17 25.74
N VAL A 218 10.05 -5.73 24.53
CA VAL A 218 11.37 -6.04 23.94
C VAL A 218 12.21 -4.77 23.82
N ILE A 219 11.64 -3.68 23.29
CA ILE A 219 12.36 -2.41 23.14
C ILE A 219 12.75 -1.85 24.50
N ARG A 220 11.85 -1.87 25.50
CA ARG A 220 12.17 -1.44 26.86
C ARG A 220 13.36 -2.22 27.41
N ASN A 221 13.39 -3.54 27.25
CA ASN A 221 14.47 -4.38 27.74
C ASN A 221 15.80 -4.13 26.99
N ILE A 222 15.75 -3.75 25.71
CA ILE A 222 16.94 -3.26 24.97
C ILE A 222 17.53 -2.00 25.62
N PHE A 223 16.69 -1.02 25.98
CA PHE A 223 17.16 0.20 26.67
C PHE A 223 17.62 -0.09 28.11
N SER A 224 16.90 -0.94 28.85
CA SER A 224 17.33 -1.35 30.20
C SER A 224 18.68 -2.07 30.17
N CYS A 225 18.96 -2.89 29.15
CA CYS A 225 20.27 -3.50 28.95
C CYS A 225 21.38 -2.45 28.80
N ALA A 226 21.13 -1.35 28.07
CA ALA A 226 22.08 -0.25 27.98
C ALA A 226 22.30 0.44 29.33
N ASP A 227 21.25 0.68 30.09
CA ASP A 227 21.35 1.32 31.41
C ASP A 227 22.15 0.44 32.39
N GLU A 228 21.88 -0.86 32.43
CA GLU A 228 22.58 -1.84 33.28
C GLU A 228 24.09 -1.91 32.99
N HIS A 229 24.46 -1.80 31.71
CA HIS A 229 25.86 -1.83 31.27
C HIS A 229 26.49 -0.43 31.13
N ALA A 230 25.77 0.63 31.53
CA ALA A 230 26.19 2.02 31.40
C ALA A 230 26.64 2.42 29.98
N TRP A 231 25.92 1.95 28.95
CA TRP A 231 26.20 2.28 27.56
C TRP A 231 25.72 3.69 27.23
N ASP A 232 26.62 4.52 26.71
CA ASP A 232 26.26 5.79 26.07
C ASP A 232 25.78 5.54 24.64
N TRP A 233 24.60 4.95 24.52
CA TRP A 233 24.01 4.60 23.23
C TRP A 233 23.71 5.83 22.35
N ARG A 234 23.66 7.04 22.92
CA ARG A 234 23.43 8.27 22.17
C ARG A 234 24.63 8.64 21.31
N GLN A 235 25.83 8.47 21.86
CA GLN A 235 27.08 8.75 21.15
C GLN A 235 27.62 7.51 20.44
N GLN A 236 27.60 6.37 21.12
CA GLN A 236 28.30 5.15 20.69
C GLN A 236 27.38 4.12 20.03
N GLY A 237 26.06 4.27 20.16
CA GLY A 237 25.08 3.32 19.64
C GLY A 237 25.01 2.02 20.46
N PHE A 238 24.18 1.10 19.98
CA PHE A 238 24.03 -0.23 20.53
C PHE A 238 24.86 -1.23 19.70
N SER A 239 25.67 -2.04 20.38
CA SER A 239 26.31 -3.20 19.76
C SER A 239 25.28 -4.31 19.58
N VAL A 240 25.02 -4.72 18.34
CA VAL A 240 24.04 -5.77 18.04
C VAL A 240 24.44 -7.10 18.68
N ARG A 241 25.72 -7.46 18.64
CA ARG A 241 26.24 -8.65 19.32
C ARG A 241 25.96 -8.60 20.81
N SER A 242 26.27 -7.47 21.45
CA SER A 242 26.09 -7.34 22.90
C SER A 242 24.62 -7.38 23.28
N LEU A 243 23.72 -6.82 22.48
CA LEU A 243 22.27 -6.95 22.69
C LEU A 243 21.81 -8.40 22.61
N VAL A 244 22.21 -9.12 21.55
CA VAL A 244 21.84 -10.53 21.38
C VAL A 244 22.37 -11.38 22.53
N GLU A 245 23.64 -11.23 22.90
CA GLU A 245 24.26 -11.99 24.01
C GLU A 245 23.60 -11.74 25.37
N ASN A 246 23.13 -10.52 25.63
CA ASN A 246 22.47 -10.20 26.90
C ASN A 246 20.99 -10.62 26.94
N LEU A 247 20.32 -10.64 25.79
CA LEU A 247 18.87 -10.87 25.69
C LEU A 247 18.49 -12.26 25.14
N GLU A 248 19.45 -13.09 24.71
CA GLU A 248 19.21 -14.44 24.13
C GLU A 248 18.42 -15.38 25.06
N LYS A 249 18.50 -15.17 26.37
CA LYS A 249 17.77 -15.99 27.36
C LYS A 249 16.29 -15.63 27.45
N GLN A 250 15.92 -14.41 27.06
CA GLN A 250 14.56 -13.89 27.15
C GLN A 250 13.86 -13.94 25.79
N TYR A 251 14.61 -13.71 24.71
CA TYR A 251 14.07 -13.56 23.37
C TYR A 251 14.85 -14.38 22.36
N SER A 252 14.14 -14.97 21.40
CA SER A 252 14.76 -15.62 20.25
C SER A 252 15.63 -14.62 19.47
N THR A 253 16.82 -15.07 19.06
CA THR A 253 17.73 -14.30 18.21
C THR A 253 17.06 -13.81 16.93
N THR A 254 16.14 -14.59 16.36
CA THR A 254 15.39 -14.23 15.15
C THR A 254 14.47 -13.02 15.39
N ILE A 255 13.79 -12.99 16.54
CA ILE A 255 12.91 -11.87 16.92
C ILE A 255 13.74 -10.63 17.22
N LEU A 256 14.79 -10.76 18.04
CA LEU A 256 15.68 -9.64 18.37
C LEU A 256 16.26 -9.00 17.11
N ASN A 257 16.74 -9.80 16.17
CA ASN A 257 17.29 -9.32 14.91
C ASN A 257 16.27 -8.55 14.06
N GLN A 258 15.03 -9.02 14.01
CA GLN A 258 13.96 -8.33 13.29
C GLN A 258 13.51 -7.05 14.00
N VAL A 259 13.40 -7.06 15.34
CA VAL A 259 13.14 -5.84 16.13
C VAL A 259 14.24 -4.81 15.90
N ILE A 260 15.51 -5.22 15.94
CA ILE A 260 16.65 -4.35 15.66
C ILE A 260 16.57 -3.77 14.24
N GLY A 261 16.34 -4.60 13.22
CA GLY A 261 16.22 -4.14 11.83
C GLY A 261 15.03 -3.20 11.59
N LEU A 262 13.96 -3.34 12.37
CA LEU A 262 12.77 -2.50 12.26
C LEU A 262 12.86 -1.21 13.08
N TYR A 263 13.47 -1.21 14.26
CA TYR A 263 13.42 -0.05 15.15
C TYR A 263 14.75 0.69 15.31
N PHE A 264 15.82 0.17 14.70
CA PHE A 264 17.15 0.76 14.75
C PHE A 264 17.75 0.87 13.34
N TYR A 265 18.73 1.74 13.16
CA TYR A 265 19.43 1.95 11.89
C TYR A 265 20.95 1.92 12.09
N PRO A 266 21.75 1.51 11.09
CA PRO A 266 23.19 1.49 11.17
C PRO A 266 23.74 2.84 10.71
N ARG A 267 24.75 3.39 11.41
CA ARG A 267 25.33 4.70 11.05
C ARG A 267 26.33 4.61 9.89
N ASN A 268 27.07 3.49 9.80
CA ASN A 268 28.13 3.29 8.82
C ASN A 268 27.92 1.98 8.05
N SER A 269 27.11 1.99 7.00
CA SER A 269 27.03 0.86 6.07
C SER A 269 28.22 0.88 5.12
N THR A 270 29.42 0.51 5.59
CA THR A 270 30.49 0.13 4.66
C THR A 270 30.29 -1.32 4.21
N PRO A 271 30.26 -1.62 2.91
CA PRO A 271 30.00 -2.96 2.37
C PRO A 271 31.15 -3.97 2.64
N SER A 272 32.12 -3.65 3.50
CA SER A 272 33.26 -4.49 3.84
C SER A 272 33.22 -5.10 5.24
N CYS A 273 32.13 -4.95 6.01
CA CYS A 273 31.99 -5.62 7.31
C CYS A 273 31.64 -7.10 7.09
N SER A 274 32.68 -7.93 7.05
CA SER A 274 32.63 -9.39 6.88
C SER A 274 32.06 -10.16 8.09
N GLY A 275 31.33 -9.51 9.00
CA GLY A 275 30.71 -10.14 10.16
C GLY A 275 29.57 -9.30 10.74
N LEU A 276 28.41 -9.93 10.95
CA LEU A 276 27.22 -9.36 11.61
C LEU A 276 27.47 -8.93 13.08
N THR A 277 28.61 -9.29 13.66
CA THR A 277 28.89 -9.18 15.09
C THR A 277 29.40 -7.82 15.56
N ASP A 278 29.96 -6.99 14.68
CA ASP A 278 30.51 -5.68 15.07
C ASP A 278 29.61 -4.51 14.63
N LEU A 279 28.35 -4.81 14.32
CA LEU A 279 27.41 -3.79 13.85
C LEU A 279 26.92 -2.94 15.01
N ILE A 280 27.07 -1.63 14.85
CA ILE A 280 26.56 -0.60 15.76
C ILE A 280 25.29 0.01 15.16
N VAL A 281 24.23 0.05 15.97
CA VAL A 281 22.92 0.56 15.57
C VAL A 281 22.41 1.66 16.49
N PHE A 282 21.60 2.56 15.97
CA PHE A 282 21.00 3.68 16.69
C PHE A 282 19.47 3.62 16.59
N PRO A 283 18.73 4.02 17.62
CA PRO A 283 17.27 3.92 17.62
C PRO A 283 16.65 4.89 16.59
N ILE A 284 15.65 4.40 15.86
CA ILE A 284 14.81 5.21 14.97
C ILE A 284 13.72 5.86 15.81
N ASN A 285 13.93 7.12 16.19
CA ASN A 285 13.06 7.87 17.10
C ASN A 285 11.59 7.84 16.63
N SER A 286 11.37 8.09 15.34
CA SER A 286 10.04 8.11 14.75
C SER A 286 9.29 6.78 14.89
N ARG A 287 9.95 5.63 14.66
CA ARG A 287 9.32 4.30 14.72
C ARG A 287 9.03 3.85 16.15
N ILE A 288 9.95 4.08 17.07
CA ILE A 288 9.76 3.72 18.48
C ILE A 288 8.68 4.59 19.11
N CYS A 289 8.72 5.91 18.89
CA CYS A 289 7.68 6.82 19.39
C CYS A 289 6.30 6.49 18.79
N GLN A 290 6.25 6.11 17.50
CA GLN A 290 5.02 5.63 16.85
C GLN A 290 4.44 4.42 17.56
N LEU A 291 5.24 3.37 17.74
CA LEU A 291 4.79 2.14 18.38
C LEU A 291 4.19 2.40 19.77
N ILE A 292 4.93 3.12 20.62
CA ILE A 292 4.48 3.44 21.99
C ILE A 292 3.23 4.34 21.95
N GLY A 293 3.17 5.30 21.05
CA GLY A 293 2.00 6.18 20.90
C GLY A 293 0.76 5.42 20.46
N GLU A 294 0.90 4.50 19.50
CA GLU A 294 -0.18 3.65 19.02
C GLU A 294 -0.67 2.66 20.09
N GLN A 295 0.24 2.09 20.88
CA GLN A 295 -0.08 1.23 22.02
C GLN A 295 -0.85 2.00 23.10
N LEU A 296 -0.42 3.21 23.47
CA LEU A 296 -1.15 4.03 24.44
C LEU A 296 -2.56 4.40 23.96
N LEU A 297 -2.72 4.64 22.66
CA LEU A 297 -4.01 4.96 22.06
C LEU A 297 -4.88 3.72 21.79
N SER A 298 -4.35 2.50 21.83
CA SER A 298 -5.15 1.28 21.60
C SER A 298 -6.05 0.95 22.80
N VAL A 299 -5.68 1.40 24.00
CA VAL A 299 -6.40 1.11 25.26
C VAL A 299 -7.73 1.89 25.37
N THR A 300 -7.90 2.98 24.60
CA THR A 300 -9.11 3.81 24.64
C THR A 300 -9.54 4.27 23.25
N ASN A 301 -10.85 4.43 23.05
CA ASN A 301 -11.38 4.99 21.80
C ASN A 301 -11.02 6.48 21.62
N SER A 302 -10.78 7.21 22.71
CA SER A 302 -10.40 8.63 22.68
C SER A 302 -9.67 9.01 23.98
N PHE A 303 -8.61 9.82 23.86
CA PHE A 303 -7.76 10.27 24.95
C PHE A 303 -7.74 11.81 24.95
N ASP A 304 -7.75 12.47 26.11
CA ASP A 304 -7.43 13.90 26.17
C ASP A 304 -6.04 14.18 25.59
N LEU A 305 -5.92 15.18 24.71
CA LEU A 305 -4.69 15.42 23.99
C LEU A 305 -3.52 15.83 24.89
N ASN A 306 -3.77 16.60 25.96
CA ASN A 306 -2.70 17.07 26.83
C ASN A 306 -2.23 15.97 27.76
N ASP A 307 -3.17 15.21 28.34
CA ASP A 307 -2.86 14.06 29.17
C ASP A 307 -2.12 12.99 28.34
N PHE A 308 -2.58 12.72 27.12
CA PHE A 308 -1.90 11.81 26.19
C PHE A 308 -0.45 12.23 25.94
N LYS A 309 -0.19 13.50 25.62
CA LYS A 309 1.17 14.00 25.39
C LYS A 309 2.07 13.81 26.62
N ALA A 310 1.54 14.05 27.82
CA ALA A 310 2.28 13.88 29.06
C ALA A 310 2.63 12.40 29.30
N VAL A 311 1.64 11.51 29.18
CA VAL A 311 1.85 10.05 29.34
C VAL A 311 2.79 9.51 28.27
N TRP A 312 2.63 9.92 27.02
CA TRP A 312 3.48 9.48 25.91
C TRP A 312 4.93 9.90 26.10
N LYS A 313 5.18 11.15 26.49
CA LYS A 313 6.54 11.64 26.82
C LYS A 313 7.15 10.89 28.01
N ALA A 314 6.36 10.50 28.99
CA ALA A 314 6.84 9.75 30.16
C ALA A 314 7.12 8.26 29.86
N THR A 315 6.46 7.70 28.84
CA THR A 315 6.55 6.26 28.52
C THR A 315 7.68 5.93 27.54
N VAL A 316 8.04 6.87 26.65
CA VAL A 316 9.15 6.66 25.71
C VAL A 316 10.50 6.53 26.43
N PRO A 317 11.42 5.68 25.94
CA PRO A 317 12.77 5.56 26.49
C PRO A 317 13.51 6.89 26.59
N SER A 318 14.25 7.08 27.69
CA SER A 318 14.87 8.36 28.04
C SER A 318 15.84 8.85 26.97
N GLY A 319 15.47 9.93 26.28
CA GLY A 319 16.23 10.53 25.19
C GLY A 319 15.40 10.66 23.95
N LEU A 320 14.60 9.65 23.62
CA LEU A 320 13.69 9.74 22.50
C LEU A 320 12.68 10.88 22.71
N ARG A 321 12.38 11.61 21.63
CA ARG A 321 11.53 12.80 21.66
C ARG A 321 10.30 12.56 20.79
N PRO A 322 9.12 12.30 21.39
CA PRO A 322 7.90 12.10 20.63
C PRO A 322 7.42 13.42 20.04
N LYS A 323 7.24 13.45 18.70
CA LYS A 323 6.74 14.60 17.93
C LYS A 323 5.33 14.25 17.43
N LEU A 324 4.29 14.91 17.95
CA LEU A 324 2.89 14.52 17.70
C LEU A 324 2.54 14.50 16.22
N ARG A 325 2.83 15.58 15.49
CA ARG A 325 2.45 15.66 14.08
C ARG A 325 3.31 14.75 13.24
N LYS A 326 4.64 14.80 13.42
CA LYS A 326 5.57 13.99 12.64
C LYS A 326 5.40 12.48 12.86
N HIS A 327 5.16 12.05 14.10
CA HIS A 327 5.12 10.64 14.45
C HIS A 327 3.70 10.08 14.39
N LEU A 328 2.64 10.83 14.70
CA LEU A 328 1.27 10.29 14.74
C LEU A 328 0.33 10.92 13.71
N THR A 329 -0.01 12.21 13.81
CA THR A 329 -1.15 12.77 13.05
C THR A 329 -0.87 12.99 11.55
N CYS A 330 0.35 13.40 11.19
CA CYS A 330 0.80 13.50 9.80
C CYS A 330 1.55 12.24 9.33
N ALA A 331 1.48 11.16 10.11
CA ALA A 331 1.98 9.84 9.74
C ALA A 331 0.85 8.82 9.46
N GLY A 332 -0.41 9.26 9.48
CA GLY A 332 -1.57 8.41 9.25
C GLY A 332 -1.79 7.37 10.37
N ARG A 333 -1.42 7.71 11.62
CA ARG A 333 -1.52 6.80 12.78
C ARG A 333 -2.56 7.20 13.82
N ALA A 334 -2.91 8.49 13.86
CA ALA A 334 -3.91 9.02 14.77
C ALA A 334 -4.56 10.27 14.17
N TYR A 335 -5.67 10.70 14.75
CA TYR A 335 -6.30 11.98 14.41
C TYR A 335 -6.74 12.71 15.67
N CYS A 336 -6.78 14.04 15.58
CA CYS A 336 -7.28 14.90 16.66
C CYS A 336 -8.74 15.29 16.38
N GLY A 337 -9.60 15.11 17.37
CA GLY A 337 -11.01 15.48 17.33
C GLY A 337 -11.34 16.60 18.32
N THR A 338 -12.54 17.16 18.16
CA THR A 338 -13.19 17.93 19.22
C THR A 338 -14.25 17.04 19.88
N PRO A 339 -14.33 16.99 21.22
CA PRO A 339 -15.33 16.18 21.90
C PRO A 339 -16.73 16.69 21.52
N GLY A 340 -17.56 15.80 20.96
CA GLY A 340 -18.95 16.10 20.58
C GLY A 340 -19.25 16.15 19.07
N SER A 341 -18.31 15.84 18.17
CA SER A 341 -18.58 15.73 16.72
C SER A 341 -19.33 14.46 16.31
N SER A 342 -20.10 13.85 17.21
CA SER A 342 -21.13 12.87 16.89
C SER A 342 -22.46 13.60 16.72
N ASN A 343 -22.81 13.96 15.48
CA ASN A 343 -24.16 14.26 14.95
C ASN A 343 -25.24 14.81 15.91
N THR A 344 -24.89 15.72 16.82
CA THR A 344 -25.88 16.42 17.63
C THR A 344 -25.82 17.89 17.25
N ASN A 345 -26.91 18.34 16.61
CA ASN A 345 -27.20 19.75 16.31
C ASN A 345 -27.35 20.54 17.62
N ARG A 346 -26.25 20.75 18.34
CA ARG A 346 -26.18 21.70 19.45
C ARG A 346 -25.02 22.63 19.17
N THR A 347 -25.42 23.85 18.82
CA THR A 347 -24.58 25.02 18.65
C THR A 347 -23.95 25.44 19.98
N ASP A 348 -23.09 24.60 20.57
CA ASP A 348 -22.17 25.05 21.61
C ASP A 348 -20.82 25.32 20.96
N HIS A 349 -20.74 26.54 20.44
CA HIS A 349 -19.48 27.13 20.06
C HIS A 349 -18.60 27.30 21.31
N ARG A 350 -17.49 26.56 21.30
CA ARG A 350 -16.18 26.95 21.83
C ARG A 350 -15.96 26.73 23.33
N HIS A 351 -15.29 25.62 23.64
CA HIS A 351 -14.01 25.74 24.33
C HIS A 351 -12.90 25.11 23.49
N PRO A 352 -11.89 25.89 23.01
CA PRO A 352 -10.73 25.36 22.28
C PRO A 352 -9.77 24.53 23.16
N LEU A 353 -10.13 24.27 24.43
CA LEU A 353 -9.28 23.66 25.44
C LEU A 353 -9.33 22.13 25.46
N PHE A 354 -10.45 21.53 25.06
CA PHE A 354 -10.58 20.07 25.06
C PHE A 354 -10.46 19.56 23.64
N ARG A 355 -9.26 19.06 23.31
CA ARG A 355 -9.02 18.28 22.10
C ARG A 355 -8.80 16.85 22.52
N THR A 356 -9.36 15.93 21.77
CA THR A 356 -9.10 14.52 21.96
C THR A 356 -8.23 13.98 20.83
N ILE A 357 -7.54 12.89 21.09
CA ILE A 357 -6.78 12.12 20.10
C ILE A 357 -7.27 10.68 20.13
N SER A 358 -7.38 10.09 18.94
CA SER A 358 -7.84 8.72 18.76
C SER A 358 -6.95 7.98 17.79
N LEU A 359 -6.72 6.70 18.05
CA LEU A 359 -6.00 5.81 17.13
C LEU A 359 -6.75 5.72 15.80
N LEU A 360 -6.02 5.87 14.70
CA LEU A 360 -6.54 5.62 13.36
C LEU A 360 -5.36 5.32 12.44
N ARG A 361 -5.17 4.05 12.10
CA ARG A 361 -4.07 3.63 11.24
C ARG A 361 -4.55 3.62 9.79
N SER A 362 -3.73 4.09 8.86
CA SER A 362 -4.10 4.13 7.43
C SER A 362 -4.44 2.76 6.86
N GLU A 363 -3.79 1.69 7.34
CA GLU A 363 -4.09 0.32 6.94
C GLU A 363 -5.44 -0.23 7.45
N ASP A 364 -6.10 0.44 8.41
CA ASP A 364 -7.43 0.06 8.90
C ASP A 364 -8.57 0.71 8.08
N LEU A 365 -8.23 1.65 7.20
CA LEU A 365 -9.18 2.36 6.35
C LEU A 365 -9.43 1.61 5.03
N PRO A 366 -10.61 1.81 4.39
CA PRO A 366 -10.88 1.27 3.07
C PRO A 366 -9.75 1.61 2.09
N ASP A 367 -9.21 0.61 1.40
CA ASP A 367 -8.14 0.72 0.40
C ASP A 367 -8.64 0.43 -1.03
N ASP A 368 -9.96 0.26 -1.18
CA ASP A 368 -10.62 0.00 -2.45
C ASP A 368 -10.54 1.17 -3.44
N THR A 369 -10.83 2.39 -2.98
CA THR A 369 -10.77 3.64 -3.74
C THR A 369 -10.45 4.79 -2.81
N ILE A 370 -9.87 5.86 -3.36
CA ILE A 370 -9.56 7.08 -2.61
C ILE A 370 -10.84 7.75 -2.10
N GLU A 371 -11.91 7.72 -2.89
CA GLU A 371 -13.21 8.30 -2.54
C GLU A 371 -13.83 7.63 -1.31
N LEU A 372 -13.80 6.29 -1.23
CA LEU A 372 -14.29 5.54 -0.07
C LEU A 372 -13.46 5.83 1.18
N ARG A 373 -12.13 5.91 1.03
CA ARG A 373 -11.25 6.30 2.14
C ARG A 373 -11.55 7.71 2.64
N LEU A 374 -11.69 8.67 1.73
CA LEU A 374 -12.05 10.05 2.05
C LEU A 374 -13.41 10.12 2.75
N GLN A 375 -14.41 9.37 2.28
CA GLN A 375 -15.71 9.29 2.95
C GLN A 375 -15.56 8.81 4.40
N ALA A 376 -14.87 7.68 4.62
CA ALA A 376 -14.65 7.13 5.95
C ALA A 376 -13.88 8.08 6.90
N LEU A 377 -12.98 8.91 6.35
CA LEU A 377 -12.26 9.96 7.08
C LEU A 377 -13.17 11.14 7.42
N PHE A 378 -14.01 11.61 6.48
CA PHE A 378 -14.93 12.72 6.72
C PHE A 378 -16.09 12.36 7.67
N GLU A 379 -16.50 11.08 7.72
CA GLU A 379 -17.44 10.57 8.72
C GLU A 379 -16.88 10.67 10.15
N ARG A 380 -15.55 10.61 10.32
CA ARG A 380 -14.88 10.74 11.62
C ARG A 380 -14.59 12.19 11.99
N CYS A 381 -14.21 13.01 11.01
CA CYS A 381 -13.97 14.43 11.21
C CYS A 381 -14.35 15.22 9.96
N SER A 382 -15.20 16.24 10.12
CA SER A 382 -15.74 17.01 8.99
C SER A 382 -14.70 17.90 8.27
N ALA A 383 -13.58 18.19 8.94
CA ALA A 383 -12.55 19.10 8.43
C ALA A 383 -11.15 18.63 8.84
N TRP A 384 -10.25 18.52 7.86
CA TRP A 384 -8.91 18.00 8.08
C TRP A 384 -7.83 18.98 7.62
N PRO A 385 -6.75 19.18 8.41
CA PRO A 385 -5.55 19.83 7.90
C PRO A 385 -4.93 19.05 6.74
N GLU A 386 -4.37 19.75 5.75
CA GLU A 386 -3.80 19.14 4.53
C GLU A 386 -2.84 18.00 4.81
N LEU A 387 -1.84 18.21 5.68
CA LEU A 387 -0.79 17.22 5.93
C LEU A 387 -1.30 15.99 6.69
N GLU A 388 -2.31 16.17 7.54
CA GLU A 388 -2.95 15.04 8.24
C GLU A 388 -3.77 14.22 7.25
N LEU A 389 -4.63 14.85 6.46
CA LEU A 389 -5.43 14.16 5.45
C LEU A 389 -4.57 13.46 4.40
N ALA A 390 -3.53 14.14 3.91
CA ALA A 390 -2.62 13.59 2.91
C ALA A 390 -1.88 12.33 3.40
N SER A 391 -1.57 12.26 4.70
CA SER A 391 -0.88 11.12 5.29
C SER A 391 -1.69 9.82 5.24
N PHE A 392 -3.03 9.91 5.22
CA PHE A 392 -3.93 8.76 5.06
C PHE A 392 -4.11 8.31 3.61
N LEU A 393 -3.63 9.10 2.64
CA LEU A 393 -3.79 8.81 1.21
C LEU A 393 -2.47 8.46 0.51
N THR A 394 -1.33 8.75 1.13
CA THR A 394 -0.01 8.57 0.51
C THR A 394 0.20 7.15 0.02
N ASP A 395 -0.44 6.18 0.68
CA ASP A 395 -0.36 4.77 0.39
C ASP A 395 -1.33 4.23 -0.63
N LEU A 396 -2.27 5.05 -1.11
CA LEU A 396 -3.16 4.72 -2.24
C LEU A 396 -2.71 5.38 -3.54
N VAL A 397 -1.66 6.21 -3.48
CA VAL A 397 -1.14 6.93 -4.64
C VAL A 397 0.12 6.24 -5.13
N ILE A 398 0.04 5.74 -6.35
CA ILE A 398 1.17 5.12 -7.05
C ILE A 398 2.23 6.20 -7.29
N PRO A 399 3.48 6.02 -6.82
CA PRO A 399 4.56 6.96 -7.09
C PRO A 399 4.80 7.07 -8.61
N PRO A 400 5.13 8.26 -9.15
CA PRO A 400 5.40 8.43 -10.58
C PRO A 400 6.61 7.61 -11.08
N ASP A 401 7.52 7.20 -10.20
CA ASP A 401 8.61 6.27 -10.48
C ASP A 401 8.17 4.83 -10.12
N THR A 402 7.30 4.22 -10.94
CA THR A 402 6.75 2.87 -10.74
C THR A 402 7.71 1.73 -10.99
N THR A 403 8.97 1.99 -11.30
CA THR A 403 9.95 0.94 -11.03
C THR A 403 10.10 0.86 -9.52
N CYS A 404 9.46 -0.14 -8.91
CA CYS A 404 9.67 -0.61 -7.55
C CYS A 404 11.15 -1.07 -7.43
N LYS A 405 12.08 -0.13 -7.64
CA LYS A 405 13.52 -0.33 -7.73
C LYS A 405 14.00 -0.51 -6.31
N HIS A 406 14.17 -1.77 -5.95
CA HIS A 406 14.96 -2.21 -4.82
C HIS A 406 14.47 -1.62 -3.47
N TYR A 407 13.20 -1.88 -3.12
CA TYR A 407 12.98 -2.21 -1.72
C TYR A 407 13.67 -3.56 -1.51
N LEU A 408 14.89 -3.51 -0.99
CA LEU A 408 15.55 -4.70 -0.47
C LEU A 408 14.54 -5.38 0.46
N ASP A 409 14.29 -6.64 0.15
CA ASP A 409 13.33 -7.50 0.81
C ASP A 409 13.48 -7.39 2.34
N PRO A 410 12.59 -6.66 3.03
CA PRO A 410 12.76 -6.44 4.47
C PRO A 410 12.46 -7.71 5.27
N VAL A 411 11.99 -8.78 4.61
CA VAL A 411 11.55 -10.02 5.24
C VAL A 411 12.55 -11.15 5.08
N MET A 412 13.60 -11.06 4.25
CA MET A 412 14.54 -12.17 4.07
C MET A 412 15.93 -11.87 4.66
N GLY A 413 16.13 -12.23 5.94
CA GLY A 413 17.46 -12.43 6.55
C GLY A 413 17.69 -11.74 7.92
N PRO A 414 18.59 -12.29 8.77
CA PRO A 414 18.90 -11.74 10.08
C PRO A 414 19.54 -10.35 9.93
N LEU A 415 18.89 -9.32 10.50
CA LEU A 415 19.36 -7.92 10.55
C LEU A 415 19.48 -7.22 9.19
N MET A 416 18.35 -6.92 8.57
CA MET A 416 18.27 -6.02 7.40
C MET A 416 17.81 -4.62 7.82
N PHE A 417 18.46 -3.59 7.27
CA PHE A 417 18.10 -2.20 7.52
C PHE A 417 17.51 -1.57 6.25
N PRO A 418 16.44 -0.76 6.35
CA PRO A 418 15.88 -0.09 5.20
C PRO A 418 16.92 0.86 4.57
N CYS A 419 17.05 0.85 3.24
CA CYS A 419 17.87 1.83 2.53
C CYS A 419 17.37 3.26 2.85
N SER A 420 18.30 4.14 3.19
CA SER A 420 18.15 5.60 3.35
C SER A 420 17.11 6.12 4.34
N ILE A 421 17.04 5.54 5.55
CA ILE A 421 16.43 6.25 6.69
C ILE A 421 17.51 7.12 7.35
N SER A 422 17.70 8.32 6.80
CA SER A 422 18.21 9.43 7.61
C SER A 422 17.07 9.87 8.53
N ASP A 423 17.05 9.39 9.78
CA ASP A 423 16.21 10.01 10.80
C ASP A 423 16.92 11.31 11.22
N SER A 424 16.61 12.39 10.51
CA SER A 424 17.15 13.72 10.76
C SER A 424 16.89 14.21 12.20
N ASP A 425 16.03 13.53 12.96
CA ASP A 425 15.77 13.82 14.38
C ASP A 425 16.88 13.32 15.32
N PHE A 426 17.95 12.68 14.80
CA PHE A 426 19.03 12.14 15.64
C PHE A 426 20.17 13.15 15.91
N GLU A 427 20.15 14.35 15.34
CA GLU A 427 21.15 15.39 15.67
C GLU A 427 20.85 16.02 17.05
N TYR A 428 21.42 15.44 18.11
CA TYR A 428 21.42 16.05 19.43
C TYR A 428 22.42 17.21 19.49
N SER A 429 21.92 18.41 19.76
CA SER A 429 22.69 19.44 20.47
C SER A 429 22.02 19.63 21.82
N ASP A 430 22.68 19.19 22.89
CA ASP A 430 22.23 19.44 24.25
C ASP A 430 22.49 20.93 24.58
N GLU A 431 21.58 21.80 24.17
CA GLU A 431 21.45 23.09 24.86
C GLU A 431 20.81 22.79 26.22
N ILE A 432 21.62 22.98 27.26
CA ILE A 432 21.20 22.94 28.66
C ILE A 432 19.91 23.78 28.77
N GLU A 433 18.79 23.13 29.10
CA GLU A 433 17.53 23.81 29.46
C GLU A 433 17.80 24.67 30.71
N SER A 434 18.27 25.90 30.50
CA SER A 434 18.34 26.91 31.55
C SER A 434 16.91 27.30 31.95
N GLU A 435 16.66 27.35 33.25
CA GLU A 435 15.38 27.63 33.90
C GLU A 435 14.79 29.03 33.61
N PHE A 436 14.53 29.41 32.36
CA PHE A 436 13.71 30.59 32.03
C PHE A 436 13.02 30.38 30.66
N PRO A 437 11.68 30.17 30.61
CA PRO A 437 11.00 29.88 29.37
C PRO A 437 10.54 31.17 28.70
N GLU A 438 11.29 31.68 27.73
CA GLU A 438 10.72 32.60 26.73
C GLU A 438 11.60 32.65 25.47
N SER A 439 11.05 32.11 24.37
CA SER A 439 11.46 32.33 22.98
C SER A 439 12.86 31.88 22.52
N THR A 440 12.97 30.63 22.09
CA THR A 440 13.79 30.25 20.92
C THR A 440 13.07 29.16 20.11
N ALA A 441 12.77 29.45 18.83
CA ALA A 441 12.57 28.44 17.79
C ALA A 441 13.95 27.80 17.49
N SER A 442 14.16 26.54 17.10
CA SER A 442 13.33 25.52 16.47
C SER A 442 14.06 24.16 16.53
N ASP A 443 13.41 23.12 17.06
CA ASP A 443 13.53 21.77 16.48
C ASP A 443 12.09 21.30 16.21
N GLY A 444 11.57 21.70 15.06
CA GLY A 444 10.14 21.76 14.79
C GLY A 444 9.50 20.38 14.73
N ASP A 445 8.31 20.24 15.35
CA ASP A 445 7.29 19.26 14.95
C ASP A 445 6.70 19.64 13.58
N SER A 446 7.60 19.85 12.60
CA SER A 446 7.30 20.20 11.22
C SER A 446 7.31 18.92 10.40
N PRO A 447 6.13 18.37 10.05
CA PRO A 447 6.04 17.18 9.21
C PRO A 447 6.50 17.48 7.78
N LYS A 448 6.84 16.41 7.04
CA LYS A 448 7.18 16.48 5.62
C LYS A 448 5.99 17.04 4.83
N GLN A 449 6.28 17.78 3.76
CA GLN A 449 5.25 18.29 2.85
C GLN A 449 4.53 17.13 2.15
N ALA A 450 3.25 17.32 1.86
CA ALA A 450 2.46 16.37 1.09
C ALA A 450 2.96 16.28 -0.35
N SER A 451 2.93 15.09 -0.95
CA SER A 451 3.32 14.92 -2.35
C SER A 451 2.37 15.66 -3.29
N ALA A 452 2.91 16.18 -4.40
CA ALA A 452 2.11 16.91 -5.39
C ALA A 452 0.96 16.06 -5.96
N ALA A 453 1.18 14.75 -6.12
CA ALA A 453 0.16 13.81 -6.57
C ALA A 453 -1.02 13.73 -5.60
N VAL A 454 -0.75 13.56 -4.29
CA VAL A 454 -1.80 13.55 -3.25
C VAL A 454 -2.53 14.89 -3.20
N VAL A 455 -1.80 16.00 -3.23
CA VAL A 455 -2.40 17.35 -3.20
C VAL A 455 -3.30 17.58 -4.42
N THR A 456 -2.92 17.09 -5.60
CA THR A 456 -3.74 17.19 -6.81
C THR A 456 -5.06 16.42 -6.66
N ILE A 457 -4.99 15.20 -6.12
CA ILE A 457 -6.18 14.37 -5.86
C ILE A 457 -7.09 15.04 -4.82
N LEU A 458 -6.53 15.57 -3.74
CA LEU A 458 -7.29 16.29 -2.72
C LEU A 458 -8.01 17.52 -3.30
N ASN A 459 -7.35 18.31 -4.14
CA ASN A 459 -7.98 19.46 -4.79
C ASN A 459 -9.08 19.06 -5.78
N ARG A 460 -8.97 17.89 -6.41
CA ARG A 460 -10.00 17.36 -7.30
C ARG A 460 -11.24 16.89 -6.52
N LEU A 461 -11.02 16.14 -5.44
CA LEU A 461 -12.08 15.41 -4.72
C LEU A 461 -12.67 16.15 -3.52
N CYS A 462 -11.96 17.11 -2.94
CA CYS A 462 -12.37 17.82 -1.72
C CYS A 462 -12.58 19.32 -1.99
N ARG A 463 -13.24 20.01 -1.03
CA ARG A 463 -13.25 21.48 -0.96
C ARG A 463 -12.09 21.94 -0.10
N ALA A 464 -11.29 22.88 -0.60
CA ALA A 464 -10.19 23.46 0.14
C ALA A 464 -10.53 24.87 0.61
N THR A 465 -10.26 25.15 1.89
CA THR A 465 -10.31 26.50 2.48
C THR A 465 -8.96 26.84 3.08
N THR A 466 -8.46 28.05 2.82
CA THR A 466 -7.19 28.51 3.40
C THR A 466 -7.48 29.36 4.64
N THR A 467 -6.84 29.03 5.75
CA THR A 467 -6.91 29.80 7.00
C THR A 467 -5.56 30.43 7.29
N THR A 468 -5.55 31.59 7.95
CA THR A 468 -4.31 32.31 8.30
C THR A 468 -3.44 31.54 9.29
N ASP A 469 -4.07 30.72 10.16
CA ASP A 469 -3.39 30.14 11.33
C ASP A 469 -3.15 28.62 11.21
N GLN A 470 -3.93 27.89 10.40
CA GLN A 470 -3.84 26.43 10.28
C GLN A 470 -3.46 25.96 8.86
N GLY A 471 -3.19 26.89 7.95
CA GLY A 471 -2.92 26.58 6.55
C GLY A 471 -4.17 26.08 5.82
N ARG A 472 -3.98 25.14 4.90
CA ARG A 472 -5.04 24.60 4.05
C ARG A 472 -5.82 23.50 4.78
N ILE A 473 -7.14 23.66 4.82
CA ILE A 473 -8.09 22.73 5.42
C ILE A 473 -8.97 22.15 4.32
N TYR A 474 -9.17 20.84 4.32
CA TYR A 474 -10.05 20.13 3.39
C TYR A 474 -11.34 19.70 4.08
N THR A 475 -12.44 19.83 3.34
CA THR A 475 -13.80 19.38 3.72
C THR A 475 -14.41 18.59 2.58
N GLN A 476 -15.44 17.79 2.87
CA GLN A 476 -16.12 16.97 1.87
C GLN A 476 -16.76 17.85 0.77
N LYS A 477 -16.59 17.47 -0.50
CA LYS A 477 -17.04 18.29 -1.65
C LYS A 477 -18.56 18.28 -1.88
N TYR A 478 -19.26 17.25 -1.41
CA TYR A 478 -20.71 17.14 -1.38
C TYR A 478 -21.09 16.32 -0.15
N GLY A 479 -21.92 16.86 0.75
CA GLY A 479 -22.61 16.03 1.74
C GLY A 479 -23.72 15.29 1.00
N ASN A 480 -23.89 13.99 1.26
CA ASN A 480 -25.03 13.24 0.75
C ASN A 480 -26.32 14.01 1.12
N THR A 481 -26.99 14.60 0.13
CA THR A 481 -28.41 14.94 0.18
C THR A 481 -29.20 13.81 -0.41
#